data_AF-A0A4U0GY44-F1
#
_entry.id   AF-A0A4U0GY44-F1
#
_cell.length_a   1.000
_cell.length_b   1.000
_cell.length_c   1.000
_cell.angle_alpha   90.00
_cell.angle_beta   90.00
_cell.angle_gamma   90.00
#
_symmetry.space_group_name_H-M   'P 1'
#
loop_
_entity.id
_entity.type
_entity.pdbx_description
1 polymer ?
#
loop_
_entity_poly.entity_id
_entity_poly.type
_entity_poly.pdbx_seq_one_letter_code
_entity_poly.pdbx_strand_id
1 'polypeptide(L)'
;MRNYFLLCLFISMNLVSYGKGIDVKVEKIPCKEEYDGFYLKITIQKGNNIWVRNTNNYHMEALYDSKLTYNDRLEVVEALLPCLNDYTLSCKKVDRYYVNSFQIEYQGMPIPKSKRYNIAVDAMFAINRLFYHAYLHKVSTYPVLFDSSSMQEVNENPKSLQKMANIYREWLAERSLTKATNTLDLILDDLKYFNKGVVKWWDMMIVSMGIRDSII
;
A
#
# COMPACT_ATOMS: atom_id res chain seq x y z
N MET A 1 -34.39 48.84 -15.47
CA MET A 1 -33.14 48.20 -14.99
C MET A 1 -33.48 46.78 -14.56
N ARG A 2 -32.80 45.81 -15.17
CA ARG A 2 -33.16 44.39 -15.23
C ARG A 2 -32.29 43.64 -14.22
N ASN A 3 -32.87 43.27 -13.07
CA ASN A 3 -32.17 42.49 -12.04
C ASN A 3 -32.24 41.01 -12.37
N TYR A 4 -31.10 40.42 -12.72
CA TYR A 4 -30.94 38.97 -12.84
C TYR A 4 -30.69 38.37 -11.46
N PHE A 5 -31.64 37.59 -10.96
CA PHE A 5 -31.41 36.68 -9.85
C PHE A 5 -30.64 35.45 -10.36
N LEU A 6 -29.37 35.35 -9.99
CA LEU A 6 -28.54 34.17 -10.22
C LEU A 6 -28.96 33.07 -9.23
N LEU A 7 -29.69 32.07 -9.73
CA LEU A 7 -30.05 30.87 -9.00
C LEU A 7 -28.82 29.94 -8.95
N CYS A 8 -28.11 29.91 -7.82
CA CYS A 8 -27.05 28.92 -7.58
C CYS A 8 -27.68 27.57 -7.29
N LEU A 9 -27.68 26.69 -8.30
CA LEU A 9 -28.05 25.28 -8.19
C LEU A 9 -26.97 24.54 -7.38
N PHE A 10 -27.19 24.41 -6.06
CA PHE A 10 -26.46 23.44 -5.24
C PHE A 10 -26.93 22.04 -5.64
N ILE A 11 -26.24 21.43 -6.60
CA ILE A 11 -26.35 20.00 -6.86
C ILE A 11 -25.70 19.31 -5.66
N SER A 12 -26.53 18.93 -4.68
CA SER A 12 -26.14 17.96 -3.66
C SER A 12 -25.85 16.64 -4.37
N MET A 13 -24.58 16.40 -4.69
CA MET A 13 -24.12 15.04 -4.98
C MET A 13 -24.36 14.23 -3.71
N ASN A 14 -25.44 13.45 -3.69
CA ASN A 14 -25.58 12.33 -2.79
C ASN A 14 -24.50 11.32 -3.18
N LEU A 15 -23.28 11.53 -2.67
CA LEU A 15 -22.31 10.46 -2.56
C LEU A 15 -23.00 9.39 -1.73
N VAL A 16 -23.27 8.25 -2.38
CA VAL A 16 -23.65 7.03 -1.70
C VAL A 16 -22.52 6.73 -0.72
N SER A 17 -22.69 7.16 0.53
CA SER A 17 -21.86 6.67 1.62
C SER A 17 -22.25 5.20 1.76
N TYR A 18 -21.48 4.31 1.17
CA TYR A 18 -21.43 2.93 1.65
C TYR A 18 -21.21 3.03 3.16
N GLY A 19 -22.14 2.49 3.95
CA GLY A 19 -22.12 2.63 5.39
C GLY A 19 -20.82 2.06 5.94
N LYS A 20 -19.95 2.92 6.47
CA LYS A 20 -18.66 2.51 7.04
C LYS A 20 -18.91 1.54 8.19
N GLY A 21 -18.42 0.32 8.05
CA GLY A 21 -18.52 -0.74 9.07
C GLY A 21 -17.50 -0.59 10.19
N ILE A 22 -16.48 0.25 9.98
CA ILE A 22 -15.39 0.55 10.91
C ILE A 22 -15.03 2.03 10.90
N ASP A 23 -14.41 2.50 11.98
CA ASP A 23 -13.74 3.80 11.99
C ASP A 23 -12.24 3.60 11.72
N VAL A 24 -11.72 4.27 10.69
CA VAL A 24 -10.30 4.20 10.30
C VAL A 24 -9.70 5.59 10.33
N LYS A 25 -8.65 5.74 11.12
CA LYS A 25 -7.85 6.96 11.21
C LYS A 25 -6.43 6.68 10.75
N VAL A 26 -5.98 7.40 9.72
CA VAL A 26 -4.59 7.38 9.25
C VAL A 26 -3.93 8.70 9.64
N GLU A 27 -2.91 8.64 10.48
CA GLU A 27 -2.17 9.80 10.98
C GLU A 27 -0.73 9.75 10.48
N LYS A 28 -0.24 10.89 9.96
CA LYS A 28 1.17 11.06 9.66
C LYS A 28 1.90 11.54 10.91
N ILE A 29 2.79 10.71 11.46
CA ILE A 29 3.50 10.97 12.72
C ILE A 29 4.95 11.34 12.40
N PRO A 30 5.46 12.50 12.88
CA PRO A 30 6.87 12.83 12.81
C PRO A 30 7.70 11.85 13.65
N CYS A 31 8.87 11.47 13.14
CA CYS A 31 9.77 10.53 13.81
C CYS A 31 11.23 10.83 13.52
N LYS A 32 12.08 10.37 14.44
CA LYS A 32 13.53 10.43 14.35
C LYS A 32 14.11 9.08 14.77
N GLU A 33 13.93 8.11 13.89
CA GLU A 33 14.49 6.78 14.07
C GLU A 33 15.85 6.74 13.40
N GLU A 34 15.94 6.25 12.17
CA GLU A 34 17.20 6.25 11.42
C GLU A 34 17.42 7.56 10.67
N TYR A 35 16.34 8.24 10.28
CA TYR A 35 16.34 9.57 9.68
C TYR A 35 15.26 10.45 10.33
N ASP A 36 15.42 11.77 10.20
CA ASP A 36 14.31 12.70 10.40
C ASP A 36 13.30 12.51 9.25
N GLY A 37 12.03 12.28 9.61
CA GLY A 37 10.97 12.00 8.64
C GLY A 37 9.62 11.70 9.29
N PHE A 38 8.84 10.87 8.62
CA PHE A 38 7.48 10.51 9.06
C PHE A 38 7.20 9.00 8.97
N TYR A 39 6.16 8.54 9.64
CA TYR A 39 5.51 7.25 9.38
C TYR A 39 3.99 7.40 9.46
N LEU A 40 3.25 6.40 9.00
CA LEU A 40 1.80 6.34 9.10
C LEU A 40 1.38 5.47 10.28
N LYS A 41 0.55 6.03 11.16
CA LYS A 41 -0.19 5.29 12.18
C LYS A 41 -1.61 5.07 11.68
N ILE A 42 -1.99 3.81 11.52
CA ILE A 42 -3.31 3.37 11.11
C ILE A 42 -4.02 2.84 12.36
N THR A 43 -5.09 3.52 12.76
CA THR A 43 -5.94 3.10 13.88
C THR A 43 -7.28 2.66 13.32
N ILE A 44 -7.70 1.45 13.67
CA ILE A 44 -8.94 0.84 13.23
C ILE A 44 -9.79 0.54 14.45
N GLN A 45 -11.03 0.98 14.47
CA GLN A 45 -11.97 0.72 15.55
C GLN A 45 -13.24 0.05 15.02
N LYS A 46 -13.61 -1.09 15.63
CA LYS A 46 -14.85 -1.82 15.35
C LYS A 46 -15.49 -2.31 16.64
N GLY A 47 -16.60 -1.68 17.02
CA GLY A 47 -17.18 -1.86 18.36
C GLY A 47 -16.15 -1.52 19.45
N ASN A 48 -15.88 -2.48 20.33
CA ASN A 48 -14.91 -2.33 21.43
C ASN A 48 -13.47 -2.74 21.06
N ASN A 49 -13.23 -3.18 19.83
CA ASN A 49 -11.91 -3.63 19.40
C ASN A 49 -11.16 -2.48 18.72
N ILE A 50 -9.89 -2.32 19.05
CA ILE A 50 -8.99 -1.33 18.46
C ILE A 50 -7.75 -2.05 17.95
N TRP A 51 -7.43 -1.84 16.68
CA TRP A 51 -6.18 -2.31 16.08
C TRP A 51 -5.34 -1.09 15.69
N VAL A 52 -4.08 -1.09 16.10
CA VAL A 52 -3.10 -0.07 15.71
C VAL A 52 -2.02 -0.72 14.87
N ARG A 53 -1.66 -0.07 13.77
CA ARG A 53 -0.60 -0.49 12.86
C ARG A 53 0.28 0.71 12.54
N ASN A 54 1.59 0.57 12.75
CA ASN A 54 2.56 1.61 12.43
C ASN A 54 3.43 1.13 11.27
N THR A 55 3.55 1.94 10.23
CA THR A 55 4.33 1.59 9.03
C THR A 55 5.84 1.67 9.24
N ASN A 56 6.28 2.28 10.35
CA ASN A 56 7.67 2.23 10.77
C ASN A 56 8.12 0.83 11.24
N ASN A 57 7.20 -0.14 11.32
CA ASN A 57 7.50 -1.53 11.60
C ASN A 57 7.47 -2.37 10.32
N TYR A 58 8.63 -2.82 9.83
CA TYR A 58 8.70 -3.77 8.71
C TYR A 58 8.10 -5.13 9.00
N HIS A 59 7.79 -5.45 10.25
CA HIS A 59 7.07 -6.67 10.62
C HIS A 59 5.60 -6.39 10.92
N MET A 60 5.04 -5.30 10.38
CA MET A 60 3.62 -4.99 10.53
C MET A 60 2.77 -6.20 10.17
N GLU A 61 2.04 -6.70 11.17
CA GLU A 61 1.13 -7.82 11.03
C GLU A 61 -0.08 -7.44 10.19
N ALA A 62 -0.52 -8.38 9.36
CA ALA A 62 -1.74 -8.22 8.60
C ALA A 62 -2.99 -8.11 9.50
N LEU A 63 -4.11 -7.72 8.89
CA LEU A 63 -5.40 -7.60 9.57
C LEU A 63 -6.19 -8.91 9.56
N TYR A 64 -5.53 -10.06 9.80
CA TYR A 64 -6.20 -11.36 9.96
C TYR A 64 -6.77 -11.54 11.36
N ASP A 65 -7.63 -10.61 11.75
CA ASP A 65 -8.50 -10.79 12.89
C ASP A 65 -9.84 -11.32 12.40
N SER A 66 -10.35 -12.38 13.03
CA SER A 66 -11.68 -12.95 12.74
C SER A 66 -12.83 -11.94 12.83
N LYS A 67 -12.62 -10.79 13.48
CA LYS A 67 -13.60 -9.71 13.63
C LYS A 67 -13.57 -8.70 12.47
N LEU A 68 -12.55 -8.75 11.61
CA LEU A 68 -12.40 -7.91 10.42
C LEU A 68 -12.71 -8.69 9.14
N THR A 69 -13.72 -8.24 8.42
CA THR A 69 -14.13 -8.75 7.12
C THR A 69 -13.24 -8.21 6.00
N TYR A 70 -13.37 -8.77 4.80
CA TYR A 70 -12.72 -8.25 3.60
C TYR A 70 -13.09 -6.77 3.33
N ASN A 71 -14.37 -6.40 3.47
CA ASN A 71 -14.84 -5.02 3.27
C ASN A 71 -14.23 -4.05 4.29
N ASP A 72 -14.11 -4.47 5.56
CA ASP A 72 -13.44 -3.66 6.59
C ASP A 72 -11.99 -3.35 6.15
N ARG A 73 -11.29 -4.30 5.53
CA ARG A 73 -9.92 -4.06 5.05
C ARG A 73 -9.90 -3.12 3.84
N LEU A 74 -10.88 -3.20 2.95
CA LEU A 74 -11.02 -2.23 1.85
C LEU A 74 -11.24 -0.80 2.39
N GLU A 75 -12.03 -0.62 3.45
CA GLU A 75 -12.19 0.67 4.12
C GLU A 75 -10.85 1.21 4.68
N VAL A 76 -9.95 0.32 5.13
CA VAL A 76 -8.58 0.71 5.53
C VAL A 76 -7.75 1.16 4.32
N VAL A 77 -7.84 0.48 3.18
CA VAL A 77 -7.16 0.90 1.94
C VAL A 77 -7.67 2.26 1.47
N GLU A 78 -8.99 2.47 1.49
CA GLU A 78 -9.62 3.74 1.14
C GLU A 78 -9.05 4.88 1.99
N ALA A 79 -8.90 4.66 3.30
CA ALA A 79 -8.31 5.65 4.21
C ALA A 79 -6.82 5.95 3.92
N LEU A 80 -6.09 5.03 3.29
CA LEU A 80 -4.68 5.20 2.90
C LEU A 80 -4.50 5.90 1.55
N LEU A 81 -5.53 5.97 0.69
CA LEU A 81 -5.40 6.56 -0.66
C LEU A 81 -4.84 7.99 -0.69
N PRO A 82 -5.20 8.90 0.24
CA PRO A 82 -4.65 10.25 0.24
C PRO A 82 -3.12 10.28 0.39
N CYS A 83 -2.54 9.29 1.08
CA CYS A 83 -1.11 9.18 1.30
C CYS A 83 -0.33 8.77 0.03
N LEU A 84 -1.00 8.23 -1.00
CA LEU A 84 -0.36 7.77 -2.23
C LEU A 84 0.26 8.89 -3.09
N ASN A 85 0.01 10.15 -2.75
CA ASN A 85 0.66 11.32 -3.36
C ASN A 85 1.55 12.09 -2.38
N ASP A 86 1.78 11.57 -1.17
CA ASP A 86 2.63 12.20 -0.18
C ASP A 86 4.09 11.76 -0.37
N TYR A 87 4.89 12.62 -0.98
CA TYR A 87 6.31 12.38 -1.23
C TYR A 87 7.23 12.83 -0.10
N THR A 88 6.69 13.19 1.07
CA THR A 88 7.52 13.44 2.27
C THR A 88 8.23 12.16 2.70
N LEU A 89 9.44 12.31 3.25
CA LEU A 89 10.35 11.19 3.48
C LEU A 89 9.99 10.43 4.76
N SER A 90 10.09 9.11 4.69
CA SER A 90 9.99 8.24 5.84
C SER A 90 11.21 8.39 6.73
N CYS A 91 11.02 8.24 8.04
CA CYS A 91 12.15 8.10 8.97
C CYS A 91 12.83 6.73 8.88
N LYS A 92 12.20 5.75 8.21
CA LYS A 92 12.74 4.39 8.08
C LYS A 92 13.76 4.27 6.98
N LYS A 93 14.83 3.52 7.28
CA LYS A 93 15.86 3.13 6.33
C LYS A 93 15.46 1.91 5.51
N VAL A 94 15.81 1.90 4.23
CA VAL A 94 15.77 0.69 3.40
C VAL A 94 17.02 -0.11 3.70
N ASP A 95 16.86 -1.24 4.38
CA ASP A 95 18.00 -1.98 4.93
C ASP A 95 18.53 -3.10 4.04
N ARG A 96 17.62 -3.88 3.46
CA ARG A 96 17.95 -5.14 2.79
C ARG A 96 16.95 -5.46 1.70
N TYR A 97 17.31 -6.44 0.89
CA TYR A 97 16.39 -7.23 0.10
C TYR A 97 16.28 -8.62 0.72
N TYR A 98 15.20 -9.33 0.42
CA TYR A 98 15.07 -10.76 0.71
C TYR A 98 14.43 -11.47 -0.46
N VAL A 99 14.68 -12.77 -0.61
CA VAL A 99 14.02 -13.61 -1.63
C VAL A 99 12.53 -13.80 -1.32
N ASN A 100 12.16 -13.73 -0.04
CA ASN A 100 10.80 -13.94 0.43
C ASN A 100 10.58 -13.39 1.86
N SER A 101 9.38 -13.64 2.37
CA SER A 101 8.94 -13.34 3.73
C SER A 101 9.76 -13.96 4.86
N PHE A 102 10.44 -15.08 4.60
CA PHE A 102 11.30 -15.76 5.57
C PHE A 102 12.69 -15.14 5.66
N GLN A 103 12.89 -14.00 4.99
CA GLN A 103 14.14 -13.25 5.03
C GLN A 103 15.34 -14.05 4.48
N ILE A 104 15.07 -14.93 3.52
CA ILE A 104 16.12 -15.73 2.89
C ILE A 104 17.00 -14.81 2.04
N GLU A 105 18.30 -14.87 2.31
CA GLU A 105 19.35 -14.22 1.53
C GLU A 105 20.01 -15.22 0.58
N TYR A 106 20.65 -14.72 -0.48
CA TYR A 106 21.51 -15.53 -1.34
C TYR A 106 22.81 -14.77 -1.62
N GLN A 107 23.87 -15.52 -1.95
CA GLN A 107 25.17 -14.94 -2.28
C GLN A 107 25.06 -14.07 -3.54
N GLY A 108 25.46 -12.81 -3.44
CA GLY A 108 25.35 -11.85 -4.55
C GLY A 108 24.01 -11.11 -4.61
N MET A 109 23.18 -11.21 -3.58
CA MET A 109 21.99 -10.36 -3.45
C MET A 109 22.38 -8.88 -3.55
N PRO A 110 21.68 -8.09 -4.37
CA PRO A 110 22.02 -6.67 -4.53
C PRO A 110 21.87 -5.93 -3.20
N ILE A 111 22.62 -4.84 -3.06
CA ILE A 111 22.47 -3.93 -1.92
C ILE A 111 21.51 -2.82 -2.35
N PRO A 112 20.50 -2.48 -1.54
CA PRO A 112 19.63 -1.35 -1.85
C PRO A 112 20.42 -0.04 -2.00
N LYS A 113 20.22 0.65 -3.12
CA LYS A 113 20.74 2.00 -3.38
C LYS A 113 19.90 3.05 -2.67
N SER A 114 18.58 2.86 -2.62
CA SER A 114 17.69 3.72 -1.85
C SER A 114 18.06 3.61 -0.38
N LYS A 115 18.29 4.76 0.27
CA LYS A 115 18.57 4.80 1.71
C LYS A 115 17.30 4.87 2.55
N ARG A 116 16.27 5.53 2.00
CA ARG A 116 14.94 5.71 2.57
C ARG A 116 13.93 5.84 1.44
N TYR A 117 12.66 5.91 1.80
CA TYR A 117 11.53 5.98 0.89
C TYR A 117 10.54 7.04 1.39
N ASN A 118 9.50 7.33 0.62
CA ASN A 118 8.50 8.33 1.01
C ASN A 118 7.20 7.70 1.49
N ILE A 119 6.32 8.55 2.04
CA ILE A 119 5.02 8.15 2.58
C ILE A 119 4.11 7.50 1.53
N ALA A 120 4.23 7.87 0.25
CA ALA A 120 3.50 7.18 -0.82
C ALA A 120 3.93 5.71 -0.96
N VAL A 121 5.23 5.43 -0.94
CA VAL A 121 5.74 4.05 -0.92
C VAL A 121 5.35 3.33 0.38
N ASP A 122 5.39 4.04 1.51
CA ASP A 122 5.00 3.51 2.82
C ASP A 122 3.53 3.07 2.86
N ALA A 123 2.64 3.88 2.27
CA ALA A 123 1.22 3.57 2.14
C ALA A 123 0.97 2.38 1.21
N MET A 124 1.61 2.32 0.03
CA MET A 124 1.48 1.17 -0.88
C MET A 124 2.01 -0.12 -0.25
N PHE A 125 3.14 -0.03 0.46
CA PHE A 125 3.69 -1.15 1.22
C PHE A 125 2.73 -1.60 2.33
N ALA A 126 2.14 -0.66 3.06
CA ALA A 126 1.14 -0.96 4.08
C ALA A 126 -0.07 -1.69 3.47
N ILE A 127 -0.59 -1.25 2.33
CA ILE A 127 -1.69 -1.93 1.63
C ILE A 127 -1.34 -3.40 1.36
N ASN A 128 -0.15 -3.67 0.82
CA ASN A 128 0.27 -5.06 0.62
C ASN A 128 0.29 -5.85 1.93
N ARG A 129 0.84 -5.24 2.99
CA ARG A 129 0.98 -5.90 4.29
C ARG A 129 -0.35 -6.17 4.97
N LEU A 130 -1.37 -5.34 4.79
CA LEU A 130 -2.66 -5.54 5.47
C LEU A 130 -3.43 -6.75 4.93
N PHE A 131 -3.12 -7.20 3.69
CA PHE A 131 -3.77 -8.32 3.02
C PHE A 131 -2.91 -9.58 2.85
N TYR A 132 -1.70 -9.63 3.42
CA TYR A 132 -0.85 -10.82 3.36
C TYR A 132 -0.40 -11.24 4.75
N HIS A 133 -0.61 -12.51 5.09
CA HIS A 133 -0.15 -13.04 6.37
C HIS A 133 1.34 -12.76 6.55
N ALA A 134 1.79 -12.54 7.79
CA ALA A 134 3.18 -12.16 8.09
C ALA A 134 4.23 -13.17 7.57
N TYR A 135 3.81 -14.39 7.20
CA TYR A 135 4.68 -15.43 6.65
C TYR A 135 4.57 -15.55 5.11
N LEU A 136 3.71 -14.77 4.47
CA LEU A 136 3.38 -14.82 3.05
C LEU A 136 3.62 -13.46 2.36
N HIS A 137 4.62 -12.67 2.79
CA HIS A 137 5.09 -11.44 2.10
C HIS A 137 5.53 -11.75 0.66
N LYS A 138 4.56 -11.94 -0.23
CA LYS A 138 4.72 -12.37 -1.62
C LYS A 138 4.84 -11.20 -2.59
N VAL A 139 4.40 -10.01 -2.16
CA VAL A 139 4.35 -8.79 -3.00
C VAL A 139 5.47 -7.83 -2.67
N SER A 140 5.71 -7.54 -1.40
CA SER A 140 6.72 -6.57 -0.98
C SER A 140 7.28 -6.96 0.39
N THR A 141 8.40 -7.66 0.38
CA THR A 141 9.21 -7.95 1.57
C THR A 141 9.81 -6.67 2.15
N TYR A 142 10.10 -5.69 1.28
CA TYR A 142 10.58 -4.35 1.62
C TYR A 142 9.93 -3.26 0.77
N PRO A 143 9.92 -1.99 1.23
CA PRO A 143 9.30 -0.87 0.55
C PRO A 143 10.20 -0.35 -0.60
N VAL A 144 10.55 -1.21 -1.56
CA VAL A 144 11.42 -0.84 -2.69
C VAL A 144 10.77 -1.21 -4.01
N LEU A 145 10.72 -0.22 -4.90
CA LEU A 145 10.18 -0.32 -6.24
C LEU A 145 11.30 -0.21 -7.27
N PHE A 146 11.13 -0.94 -8.36
CA PHE A 146 12.07 -1.01 -9.46
C PHE A 146 11.37 -0.70 -10.78
N ASP A 147 12.11 -0.13 -11.71
CA ASP A 147 11.78 -0.16 -13.12
C ASP A 147 12.31 -1.48 -13.72
N SER A 148 11.39 -2.31 -14.23
CA SER A 148 11.70 -3.65 -14.70
C SER A 148 12.46 -3.67 -16.03
N SER A 149 12.51 -2.56 -16.76
CA SER A 149 13.25 -2.46 -18.02
C SER A 149 14.72 -2.10 -17.78
N SER A 150 14.98 -1.20 -16.84
CA SER A 150 16.32 -0.72 -16.51
C SER A 150 16.94 -1.43 -15.30
N MET A 151 16.15 -2.22 -14.56
CA MET A 151 16.55 -2.90 -13.33
C MET A 151 17.07 -1.92 -12.26
N GLN A 152 16.60 -0.67 -12.27
CA GLN A 152 16.99 0.36 -11.31
C GLN A 152 15.86 0.65 -10.33
N GLU A 153 16.22 1.00 -9.10
CA GLU A 153 15.28 1.47 -8.10
C GLU A 153 14.65 2.80 -8.52
N VAL A 154 13.37 2.96 -8.20
CA VAL A 154 12.58 4.16 -8.57
C VAL A 154 11.88 4.82 -7.39
N ASN A 155 12.29 4.48 -6.16
CA ASN A 155 11.76 5.03 -4.91
C ASN A 155 11.83 6.57 -4.82
N GLU A 156 12.74 7.19 -5.56
CA GLU A 156 12.92 8.65 -5.60
C GLU A 156 12.33 9.29 -6.86
N ASN A 157 11.74 8.51 -7.78
CA ASN A 157 11.19 9.02 -9.05
C ASN A 157 9.67 9.25 -8.95
N PRO A 158 9.18 10.50 -8.84
CA PRO A 158 7.76 10.76 -8.62
C PRO A 158 6.86 10.25 -9.75
N LYS A 159 7.34 10.25 -11.00
CA LYS A 159 6.56 9.74 -12.14
C LYS A 159 6.36 8.24 -12.05
N SER A 160 7.40 7.50 -11.67
CA SER A 160 7.31 6.04 -11.46
C SER A 160 6.41 5.71 -10.27
N LEU A 161 6.54 6.45 -9.17
CA LEU A 161 5.67 6.27 -8.00
C LEU A 161 4.21 6.56 -8.32
N GLN A 162 3.93 7.61 -9.10
CA GLN A 162 2.57 7.94 -9.53
C GLN A 162 1.96 6.81 -10.39
N LYS A 163 2.74 6.19 -11.28
CA LYS A 163 2.28 5.03 -12.06
C LYS A 163 1.87 3.87 -11.14
N MET A 164 2.70 3.55 -10.14
CA MET A 164 2.38 2.49 -9.18
C MET A 164 1.15 2.86 -8.33
N ALA A 165 1.09 4.08 -7.82
CA ALA A 165 -0.06 4.58 -7.06
C ALA A 165 -1.38 4.49 -7.84
N ASN A 166 -1.36 4.74 -9.15
CA ASN A 166 -2.54 4.59 -10.00
C ASN A 166 -3.00 3.13 -10.09
N ILE A 167 -2.08 2.17 -10.17
CA ILE A 167 -2.43 0.73 -10.13
C ILE A 167 -3.18 0.39 -8.84
N TYR A 168 -2.76 0.92 -7.68
CA TYR A 168 -3.49 0.71 -6.42
C TYR A 168 -4.89 1.34 -6.41
N ARG A 169 -5.06 2.53 -7.00
CA ARG A 169 -6.37 3.20 -7.11
C ARG A 169 -7.31 2.43 -8.02
N GLU A 170 -6.83 2.00 -9.18
CA GLU A 170 -7.61 1.22 -10.14
C GLU A 170 -8.00 -0.14 -9.56
N TRP A 171 -7.04 -0.82 -8.90
CA TRP A 171 -7.29 -2.07 -8.19
C TRP A 171 -8.43 -1.93 -7.17
N LEU A 172 -8.37 -0.91 -6.31
CA LEU A 172 -9.40 -0.67 -5.31
C LEU A 172 -10.75 -0.36 -5.96
N ALA A 173 -10.79 0.46 -7.01
CA ALA A 173 -12.02 0.77 -7.73
C ALA A 173 -12.69 -0.50 -8.30
N GLU A 174 -11.90 -1.44 -8.85
CA GLU A 174 -12.42 -2.73 -9.32
C GLU A 174 -12.89 -3.64 -8.18
N ARG A 175 -12.17 -3.64 -7.05
CA ARG A 175 -12.53 -4.45 -5.88
C ARG A 175 -13.75 -3.93 -5.13
N SER A 176 -13.98 -2.62 -5.10
CA SER A 176 -15.19 -2.04 -4.53
C SER A 176 -16.46 -2.34 -5.37
N LEU A 177 -16.30 -2.68 -6.66
CA LEU A 177 -17.41 -3.06 -7.55
C LEU A 177 -17.74 -4.57 -7.52
N THR A 178 -16.78 -5.40 -7.12
CA THR A 178 -16.97 -6.85 -7.06
C THR A 178 -17.50 -7.24 -5.69
N LYS A 179 -18.66 -7.93 -5.63
CA LYS A 179 -19.19 -8.45 -4.36
C LYS A 179 -18.13 -9.34 -3.70
N ALA A 180 -17.94 -9.13 -2.39
CA ALA A 180 -16.94 -9.79 -1.56
C ALA A 180 -16.76 -11.27 -1.94
N THR A 181 -15.55 -11.62 -2.34
CA THR A 181 -15.12 -13.01 -2.32
C THR A 181 -14.93 -13.39 -0.85
N ASN A 182 -15.32 -14.60 -0.43
CA ASN A 182 -15.13 -15.07 0.95
C ASN A 182 -13.63 -15.23 1.33
N THR A 183 -12.70 -14.76 0.50
CA THR A 183 -11.27 -14.83 0.71
C THR A 183 -10.79 -13.58 1.44
N LEU A 184 -10.10 -13.78 2.56
CA LEU A 184 -9.46 -12.71 3.33
C LEU A 184 -8.13 -12.25 2.69
N ASP A 185 -7.61 -13.00 1.72
CA ASP A 185 -6.32 -12.76 1.07
C ASP A 185 -6.51 -12.10 -0.29
N LEU A 186 -5.50 -11.36 -0.74
CA LEU A 186 -5.35 -11.01 -2.15
C LEU A 186 -5.19 -12.30 -2.97
N ILE A 187 -6.04 -12.46 -3.98
CA ILE A 187 -6.03 -13.61 -4.88
C ILE A 187 -4.95 -13.45 -5.96
N LEU A 188 -4.67 -14.51 -6.71
CA LEU A 188 -3.70 -14.46 -7.81
C LEU A 188 -3.97 -13.33 -8.82
N ASP A 189 -5.24 -13.00 -9.04
CA ASP A 189 -5.58 -11.90 -9.95
C ASP A 189 -5.21 -10.52 -9.39
N ASP A 190 -5.20 -10.34 -8.07
CA ASP A 190 -4.67 -9.13 -7.42
C ASP A 190 -3.16 -9.02 -7.59
N LEU A 191 -2.45 -10.15 -7.44
CA LEU A 191 -1.01 -10.21 -7.66
C LEU A 191 -0.65 -9.82 -9.10
N LYS A 192 -1.39 -10.35 -10.08
CA LYS A 192 -1.24 -9.94 -11.49
C LYS A 192 -1.54 -8.47 -11.67
N TYR A 193 -2.51 -7.93 -10.93
CA TYR A 193 -2.88 -6.52 -10.98
C TYR A 193 -1.73 -5.62 -10.55
N PHE A 194 -1.15 -5.88 -9.38
CA PHE A 194 -0.02 -5.12 -8.86
C PHE A 194 1.27 -5.31 -9.67
N ASN A 195 1.34 -6.38 -10.48
CA ASN A 195 2.45 -6.62 -11.39
C ASN A 195 2.26 -5.98 -12.78
N LYS A 196 1.18 -5.21 -13.00
CA LYS A 196 0.95 -4.48 -14.26
C LYS A 196 2.00 -3.40 -14.48
N GLY A 197 2.42 -3.23 -15.72
CA GLY A 197 3.36 -2.18 -16.11
C GLY A 197 4.82 -2.46 -15.73
N VAL A 198 5.63 -1.41 -15.85
CA VAL A 198 7.10 -1.47 -15.70
C VAL A 198 7.60 -1.21 -14.29
N VAL A 199 6.78 -0.60 -13.42
CA VAL A 199 7.16 -0.36 -12.02
C VAL A 199 6.70 -1.55 -11.19
N LYS A 200 7.62 -2.21 -10.50
CA LYS A 200 7.36 -3.46 -9.78
C LYS A 200 7.98 -3.42 -8.39
N TRP A 201 7.38 -4.15 -7.46
CA TRP A 201 8.03 -4.46 -6.18
C TRP A 201 9.19 -5.42 -6.35
N TRP A 202 10.14 -5.39 -5.41
CA TRP A 202 11.28 -6.30 -5.38
C TRP A 202 10.91 -7.79 -5.54
N ASP A 203 9.89 -8.28 -4.84
CA ASP A 203 9.46 -9.68 -4.94
C ASP A 203 8.93 -10.07 -6.33
N MET A 204 8.35 -9.12 -7.06
CA MET A 204 7.90 -9.33 -8.44
C MET A 204 9.08 -9.25 -9.42
N MET A 205 10.10 -8.47 -9.09
CA MET A 205 11.34 -8.39 -9.86
C MET A 205 12.11 -9.69 -9.84
N ILE A 206 12.33 -10.29 -8.66
CA ILE A 206 13.08 -11.56 -8.56
C ILE A 206 12.40 -12.71 -9.32
N VAL A 207 11.07 -12.71 -9.41
CA VAL A 207 10.33 -13.66 -10.27
C VAL A 207 10.57 -13.34 -11.74
N SER A 208 10.50 -12.07 -12.13
CA SER A 208 10.79 -11.64 -13.51
C SER A 208 12.23 -11.95 -13.94
N MET A 209 13.15 -12.05 -12.98
CA MET A 209 14.55 -12.42 -13.19
C MET A 209 14.79 -13.94 -13.20
N GLY A 210 13.78 -14.77 -12.91
CA GLY A 210 13.94 -16.22 -12.78
C GLY A 210 14.70 -16.68 -11.53
N ILE A 211 14.85 -15.79 -10.54
CA ILE A 211 15.45 -16.13 -9.23
C ILE A 211 14.47 -16.93 -8.37
N ARG A 212 13.17 -16.71 -8.59
CA ARG A 212 12.07 -17.44 -7.95
C ARG A 212 11.08 -17.87 -9.01
N ASP A 213 10.64 -19.13 -8.97
CA ASP A 213 9.77 -19.72 -10.00
C ASP A 213 8.39 -19.05 -10.09
N SER A 214 7.95 -18.43 -8.98
CA SER A 214 6.56 -18.08 -8.76
C SER A 214 6.41 -16.97 -7.74
N ILE A 215 5.35 -16.15 -7.86
CA ILE A 215 4.93 -15.21 -6.78
C ILE A 215 4.17 -15.97 -5.68
N ILE A 216 3.64 -17.16 -5.99
CA ILE A 216 2.91 -18.07 -5.08
C ILE A 216 3.87 -19.07 -4.45
#